data_AF-A0A914FFS3-F1
#
_entry.id   AF-A0A914FFS3-F1
#
_cell.length_a   1.000
_cell.length_b   1.000
_cell.length_c   1.000
_cell.angle_alpha   90.00
_cell.angle_beta   90.00
_cell.angle_gamma   90.00
#
_symmetry.space_group_name_H-M   'P 1'
#
loop_
_entity.id
_entity.type
_entity.pdbx_description
1 polymer ?
#
loop_
_entity_poly.entity_id
_entity_poly.type
_entity_poly.pdbx_seq_one_letter_code
_entity_poly.pdbx_strand_id
1 'polypeptide(L)' 'MPSTSKSLTTSTKNEFLNDASALEKMDRKIKKPLMEKQRRDRMNKSMEDLKVIIIRHDPNHTSKLEKADILEKT' A
#
# COMPACT_ATOMS: atom_id res chain seq x y z
N MET A 1 62.02 5.15 22.15
CA MET A 1 61.18 6.32 22.46
C MET A 1 59.81 6.11 21.84
N PRO A 2 58.74 5.85 22.60
CA PRO A 2 57.39 5.74 22.06
C PRO A 2 56.67 7.10 22.15
N SER A 3 56.27 7.66 21.02
CA SER A 3 55.36 8.82 20.97
C SER A 3 53.98 8.36 20.53
N THR A 4 53.04 8.49 21.47
CA THR A 4 51.62 8.17 21.40
C THR A 4 50.87 9.14 20.48
N SER A 5 49.91 8.63 19.69
CA SER A 5 48.65 9.31 19.34
C SER A 5 47.71 8.32 18.63
N LYS A 6 46.89 7.58 19.39
CA LYS A 6 45.73 6.86 18.85
C LYS A 6 44.55 7.84 18.87
N SER A 7 44.08 8.28 17.71
CA SER A 7 42.82 9.03 17.61
C SER A 7 41.63 8.08 17.82
N LEU A 8 40.89 8.30 18.91
CA LEU A 8 39.65 7.60 19.23
C LEU A 8 38.48 8.11 18.37
N THR A 9 37.86 7.16 17.66
CA THR A 9 36.43 7.05 17.34
C THR A 9 35.65 8.32 16.95
N THR A 10 35.50 8.54 15.64
CA THR A 10 34.43 9.37 15.05
C THR A 10 33.34 8.54 14.35
N SER A 11 33.22 7.24 14.66
CA SER A 11 32.36 6.30 13.92
C SER A 11 30.90 6.19 14.42
N THR A 12 30.56 6.75 15.57
CA THR A 12 29.27 6.41 16.24
C THR A 12 28.09 7.31 15.86
N LYS A 13 28.30 8.48 15.22
CA LYS A 13 27.17 9.39 14.86
C LYS A 13 26.57 9.14 13.47
N ASN A 14 27.32 8.53 12.55
CA ASN A 14 26.88 8.31 11.16
C ASN A 14 26.03 7.03 10.96
N GLU A 15 26.00 6.12 11.92
CA GLU A 15 25.21 4.88 11.82
C GLU A 15 23.72 5.11 12.19
N PHE A 16 23.43 5.94 13.20
CA PHE A 16 22.05 6.18 13.66
C PHE A 16 21.14 6.90 12.64
N LEU A 17 21.69 7.77 11.79
CA LEU A 17 20.91 8.46 10.75
C LEU A 17 20.55 7.54 9.57
N ASN A 18 21.38 6.51 9.32
CA ASN A 18 21.11 5.52 8.29
C ASN A 18 19.97 4.59 8.68
N ASP A 19 19.87 4.22 9.96
CA ASP A 19 18.82 3.33 10.47
C ASP A 19 17.42 3.97 10.44
N ALA A 20 17.30 5.26 10.73
CA ALA A 20 16.03 5.99 10.62
C ALA A 20 15.51 6.00 9.17
N SER A 21 16.41 6.19 8.20
CA SER A 21 16.06 6.16 6.77
C SER A 21 15.68 4.74 6.29
N ALA A 22 16.30 3.70 6.86
CA ALA A 22 16.01 2.30 6.55
C ALA A 22 14.66 1.86 7.15
N LEU A 23 14.36 2.29 8.38
CA LEU A 23 13.08 2.08 9.04
C LEU A 23 11.94 2.77 8.29
N GLU A 24 12.13 4.02 7.85
CA GLU A 24 11.13 4.73 7.04
C GLU A 24 10.88 4.02 5.70
N LYS A 25 11.93 3.50 5.06
CA LYS A 25 11.81 2.71 3.83
C LYS A 25 11.05 1.39 4.09
N MET A 26 11.29 0.71 5.20
CA MET A 26 10.54 -0.48 5.60
C MET A 26 9.07 -0.16 5.89
N ASP A 27 8.81 0.93 6.60
CA ASP A 27 7.46 1.42 6.90
C ASP A 27 6.69 1.74 5.62
N ARG A 28 7.33 2.39 4.64
CA ARG A 28 6.74 2.64 3.31
C ARG A 28 6.45 1.32 2.57
N LYS A 29 7.33 0.32 2.68
CA LYS A 29 7.13 -1.02 2.07
C LYS A 29 5.99 -1.81 2.70
N ILE A 30 5.62 -1.54 3.96
CA ILE A 30 4.53 -2.23 4.66
C ILE A 30 3.22 -1.43 4.58
N LYS A 31 3.25 -0.13 4.86
CA LYS A 31 2.06 0.72 4.90
C LYS A 31 1.43 0.90 3.51
N LYS A 32 2.23 1.06 2.45
CA LYS A 32 1.70 1.23 1.08
C LYS A 32 0.88 0.01 0.60
N PRO A 33 1.36 -1.24 0.68
CA PRO A 33 0.53 -2.38 0.26
C PRO A 33 -0.71 -2.57 1.13
N LEU A 34 -0.66 -2.24 2.43
CA LEU A 34 -1.84 -2.25 3.29
C LEU A 34 -2.88 -1.20 2.85
N MET A 35 -2.44 0.03 2.59
CA MET A 35 -3.31 1.10 2.10
C MET A 35 -3.93 0.75 0.75
N GLU A 36 -3.14 0.18 -0.16
CA GLU A 36 -3.66 -0.28 -1.45
C GLU A 36 -4.64 -1.44 -1.29
N LYS A 37 -4.39 -2.39 -0.38
CA LYS A 37 -5.36 -3.45 -0.07
C LYS A 37 -6.69 -2.84 0.36
N GLN A 38 -6.68 -1.92 1.33
CA GLN A 38 -7.90 -1.24 1.77
C GLN A 38 -8.57 -0.44 0.65
N ARG A 39 -7.79 0.23 -0.21
CA ARG A 39 -8.33 0.95 -1.37
C ARG A 39 -9.02 -0.02 -2.34
N ARG A 40 -8.40 -1.15 -2.65
CA ARG A 40 -8.98 -2.21 -3.49
C ARG A 40 -10.25 -2.78 -2.88
N ASP A 41 -10.26 -3.00 -1.57
CA ASP A 41 -11.44 -3.52 -0.87
C ASP A 41 -12.61 -2.52 -0.96
N ARG A 42 -12.36 -1.21 -0.76
CA ARG A 42 -13.37 -0.16 -0.95
C ARG A 42 -13.89 -0.12 -2.38
N MET A 43 -13.00 -0.17 -3.37
CA MET A 43 -13.38 -0.17 -4.79
C MET A 43 -14.22 -1.40 -5.15
N ASN A 44 -13.82 -2.59 -4.70
CA ASN A 44 -14.59 -3.82 -4.92
C ASN A 44 -15.96 -3.76 -4.24
N LYS A 45 -16.05 -3.15 -3.04
CA LYS A 45 -17.34 -2.95 -2.36
C LYS A 45 -18.27 -2.06 -3.19
N SER A 46 -17.79 -0.93 -3.68
CA SER A 46 -18.57 -0.05 -4.55
C SER A 46 -19.00 -0.73 -5.85
N MET A 47 -18.14 -1.59 -6.43
CA MET A 47 -18.49 -2.40 -7.61
C MET A 47 -19.64 -3.38 -7.33
N GLU A 48 -19.65 -4.02 -6.16
CA GLU A 48 -20.74 -4.93 -5.78
C GLU A 48 -22.04 -4.16 -5.53
N ASP A 49 -21.97 -3.01 -4.87
CA ASP A 49 -23.16 -2.16 -4.63
C ASP A 49 -23.77 -1.69 -5.97
N LEU A 50 -22.92 -1.33 -6.94
CA LEU A 50 -23.33 -0.96 -8.29
C LEU A 50 -23.98 -2.14 -9.05
N LYS A 51 -23.41 -3.34 -8.94
CA LYS A 51 -24.00 -4.57 -9.49
C LYS A 51 -25.41 -4.81 -8.94
N VAL A 52 -25.60 -4.63 -7.63
CA VAL A 52 -26.92 -4.78 -6.99
C VAL A 52 -27.92 -3.75 -7.54
N ILE A 53 -27.50 -2.50 -7.73
CA ILE A 53 -28.36 -1.45 -8.30
C ILE A 53 -28.78 -1.82 -9.73
N ILE A 54 -27.84 -2.27 -10.56
CA ILE A 54 -28.10 -2.69 -11.94
C ILE A 54 -29.10 -3.86 -11.99
N ILE A 55 -28.89 -4.91 -11.18
CA ILE A 55 -29.79 -6.07 -11.13
C ILE A 55 -31.19 -5.67 -10.65
N ARG A 56 -31.30 -4.72 -9.70
CA ARG A 56 -32.60 -4.21 -9.24
C ARG A 56 -33.35 -3.46 -10.33
N HIS A 57 -32.64 -2.72 -11.18
CA HIS A 57 -33.24 -1.99 -12.29
C HIS A 57 -33.58 -2.89 -13.48
N ASP A 58 -32.75 -3.90 -13.74
CA ASP A 58 -32.94 -4.85 -14.83
C ASP A 58 -32.75 -6.32 -14.34
N PRO A 59 -33.83 -6.95 -13.84
CA PRO A 59 -33.78 -8.30 -13.26
C PRO A 59 -33.41 -9.41 -14.25
N ASN A 60 -33.46 -9.15 -15.56
CA ASN A 60 -33.08 -10.12 -16.57
C ASN A 60 -31.55 -10.25 -16.70
N HIS A 61 -30.79 -9.33 -16.11
CA HIS A 61 -29.32 -9.30 -16.13
C HIS A 61 -28.66 -9.98 -14.91
N THR A 62 -29.33 -10.96 -14.30
CA THR A 62 -28.83 -11.70 -13.12
C THR A 62 -27.66 -12.65 -13.42
N SER A 63 -27.45 -13.01 -14.68
CA SER A 63 -26.41 -13.93 -15.12
C SER A 63 -25.05 -13.24 -15.18
N LYS A 64 -24.22 -13.45 -14.14
CA LYS A 64 -22.77 -13.24 -14.12
C LYS A 64 -22.29 -11.95 -14.83
N LEU A 65 -22.71 -10.79 -14.30
CA LEU A 65 -22.12 -9.52 -14.69
C LEU A 65 -20.63 -9.51 -14.31
N GLU A 66 -19.76 -9.50 -15.31
CA GLU A 66 -18.32 -9.35 -15.13
C GLU A 66 -18.02 -7.89 -14.78
N LYS A 67 -16.82 -7.62 -14.25
CA LYS A 67 -16.43 -6.26 -13.85
C LYS A 67 -16.48 -5.27 -15.02
N ALA A 68 -16.19 -5.72 -16.23
CA ALA A 68 -16.27 -4.89 -17.44
C ALA A 68 -17.71 -4.45 -17.72
N ASP A 69 -18.67 -5.38 -17.66
CA ASP A 69 -20.09 -5.12 -17.95
C ASP A 69 -20.72 -4.14 -16.94
N ILE A 70 -20.31 -4.23 -15.67
CA ILE A 70 -20.75 -3.30 -14.61
C ILE A 70 -20.27 -1.87 -14.89
N LEU A 71 -19.01 -1.73 -15.32
CA LEU A 71 -18.42 -0.42 -15.62
C LEU A 71 -18.95 0.18 -16.92
N GLU A 72 -19.28 -0.63 -17.94
CA GLU A 72 -19.86 -0.14 -19.20
C GLU A 72 -21.26 0.49 -19.00
N LYS A 73 -22.00 0.00 -18.00
CA LYS A 73 -23.37 0.42 -17.71
C LYS A 73 -23.46 1.67 -16.81
N THR A 74 -22.34 2.26 -16.39
CA THR A 74 -22.27 3.38 -15.43
C THR A 74 -21.53 4.57 -16.02
#